data_AF-A0A087C0N3-F1
#
_entry.id   AF-A0A087C0N3-F1
#
_cell.length_a   1.000
_cell.length_b   1.000
_cell.length_c   1.000
_cell.angle_alpha   90.00
_cell.angle_beta   90.00
_cell.angle_gamma   90.00
#
_symmetry.space_group_name_H-M   'P 1'
#
loop_
_entity.id
_entity.type
_entity.pdbx_description
1 polymer ?
#
loop_
_entity_poly.entity_id
_entity_poly.type
_entity_poly.pdbx_seq_one_letter_code
_entity_poly.pdbx_strand_id
1 'polypeptide(L)'
;MARGPATLAYDLHTPLFVANIHRETLTGERRSRASSSHGYVIRITGPLDIDRFRTLPRHEAIAAITQAWVDRWAAGVEDHPEDWHMLQPIFLEDLDLDRLRDVPADVLARVRDKALGSDACADCDTRERSVGA
;
A
#
# COMPACT_ATOMS: atom_id res chain seq x y z
N MET A 1 -4.38 -5.71 -3.08
CA MET A 1 -4.47 -4.42 -3.80
C MET A 1 -5.11 -4.60 -5.17
N ALA A 2 -5.77 -3.56 -5.71
CA ALA A 2 -6.50 -3.64 -6.97
C ALA A 2 -5.57 -3.71 -8.20
N ARG A 3 -5.91 -4.56 -9.17
CA ARG A 3 -5.11 -4.76 -10.39
C ARG A 3 -5.28 -3.66 -11.45
N GLY A 4 -6.37 -2.88 -11.37
CA GLY A 4 -6.79 -1.95 -12.43
C GLY A 4 -5.69 -1.00 -12.92
N PRO A 5 -5.02 -0.23 -12.05
CA PRO A 5 -3.96 0.70 -12.46
C PRO A 5 -2.81 0.01 -13.21
N ALA A 6 -2.35 -1.14 -12.70
CA ALA A 6 -1.28 -1.92 -13.33
C ALA A 6 -1.71 -2.51 -14.69
N THR A 7 -2.93 -3.03 -14.78
CA THR A 7 -3.48 -3.55 -16.05
C THR A 7 -3.56 -2.46 -17.11
N LEU A 8 -4.14 -1.30 -16.78
CA LEU A 8 -4.28 -0.19 -17.73
C LEU A 8 -2.91 0.28 -18.22
N ALA A 9 -1.97 0.48 -17.30
CA ALA A 9 -0.65 0.97 -17.64
C ALA A 9 0.15 -0.03 -18.49
N TYR A 10 0.04 -1.34 -18.19
CA TYR A 10 0.68 -2.40 -18.95
C TYR A 10 0.11 -2.57 -20.37
N ASP A 11 -1.22 -2.68 -20.49
CA ASP A 11 -1.90 -2.98 -21.76
C ASP A 11 -1.94 -1.74 -22.68
N LEU A 12 -2.21 -0.56 -22.12
CA LEU A 12 -2.36 0.68 -22.89
C LEU A 12 -1.07 1.48 -23.05
N HIS A 13 0.04 0.99 -22.47
CA HIS A 13 1.35 1.68 -22.50
C HIS A 13 1.27 3.11 -21.95
N THR A 14 0.42 3.31 -20.94
CA THR A 14 0.24 4.61 -20.29
C THR A 14 1.12 4.71 -19.04
N PRO A 15 1.66 5.90 -18.73
CA PRO A 15 2.51 6.07 -17.55
C PRO A 15 1.69 5.90 -16.27
N LEU A 16 2.22 5.13 -15.31
CA LEU A 16 1.63 4.96 -13.98
C LEU A 16 2.35 5.85 -12.97
N PHE A 17 1.62 6.78 -12.37
CA PHE A 17 2.09 7.62 -11.27
C PHE A 17 1.42 7.21 -9.96
N VAL A 18 2.13 7.37 -8.85
CA VAL A 18 1.62 7.13 -7.50
C VAL A 18 1.44 8.47 -6.81
N ALA A 19 0.25 8.73 -6.27
CA ALA A 19 -0.03 9.94 -5.52
C ALA A 19 -0.23 9.62 -4.03
N ASN A 20 0.42 10.40 -3.17
CA ASN A 20 0.18 10.44 -1.74
C ASN A 20 -0.33 11.83 -1.35
N ILE A 21 -1.28 11.87 -0.43
CA ILE A 21 -1.88 13.11 0.06
C ILE A 21 -1.84 13.10 1.58
N HIS A 22 -1.30 14.16 2.18
CA HIS A 22 -1.35 14.37 3.63
C HIS A 22 -1.74 15.82 3.92
N ARG A 23 -2.18 16.07 5.15
CA ARG A 23 -2.53 17.38 5.67
C ARG A 23 -1.30 17.99 6.35
N GLU A 24 -1.10 19.28 6.15
CA GLU A 24 -0.08 20.04 6.87
C GLU A 24 -0.72 21.23 7.61
N THR A 25 -0.04 21.69 8.66
CA THR A 25 -0.40 22.94 9.32
C THR A 25 0.30 24.10 8.63
N LEU A 26 -0.47 25.10 8.19
CA LEU A 26 0.03 26.29 7.55
C LEU A 26 0.41 27.36 8.58
N THR A 27 1.56 28.02 8.33
CA THR A 27 2.10 29.11 9.14
C THR A 27 2.46 30.31 8.26
N GLY A 28 2.63 31.48 8.88
CA GLY A 28 3.08 32.71 8.22
C GLY A 28 2.25 33.13 7.00
N GLU A 29 2.93 33.51 5.93
CA GLU A 29 2.30 33.97 4.69
C GLU A 29 1.40 32.92 4.04
N ARG A 30 1.75 31.63 4.15
CA ARG A 30 0.93 30.53 3.59
C ARG A 30 -0.44 30.49 4.24
N ARG A 31 -0.49 30.64 5.56
CA ARG A 31 -1.74 30.72 6.33
C ARG A 31 -2.55 31.96 5.96
N SER A 32 -1.89 33.12 5.89
CA SER A 32 -2.54 34.39 5.55
C SER A 32 -3.19 34.34 4.15
N ARG A 33 -2.51 33.76 3.16
CA ARG A 33 -3.04 33.57 1.81
C ARG A 33 -4.18 32.55 1.72
N ALA A 34 -4.12 31.48 2.51
CA ALA A 34 -5.09 30.39 2.46
C ALA A 34 -6.37 30.68 3.28
N SER A 35 -6.36 31.70 4.15
CA SER A 35 -7.44 31.97 5.11
C SER A 35 -7.82 30.75 5.97
N SER A 36 -6.89 29.79 6.12
CA SER A 36 -7.05 28.51 6.81
C SER A 36 -5.71 28.12 7.45
N SER A 37 -5.78 27.44 8.60
CA SER A 37 -4.61 26.86 9.27
C SER A 37 -4.15 25.54 8.67
N HIS A 38 -4.88 24.97 7.71
CA HIS A 38 -4.60 23.65 7.15
C HIS A 38 -4.40 23.73 5.64
N GLY A 39 -3.43 22.97 5.16
CA GLY A 39 -3.16 22.74 3.74
C GLY A 39 -3.12 21.26 3.42
N TYR A 40 -3.17 20.93 2.13
CA TYR A 40 -2.95 19.58 1.63
C TYR A 40 -1.70 19.58 0.75
N VAL A 41 -0.85 18.58 0.96
CA VAL A 41 0.31 18.31 0.12
C VAL A 41 -0.02 17.09 -0.74
N ILE A 42 0.07 17.23 -2.05
CA ILE A 42 -0.06 16.13 -3.00
C ILE A 42 1.32 15.81 -3.56
N ARG A 43 1.86 14.66 -3.20
CA ARG A 43 3.13 14.15 -3.74
C ARG A 43 2.83 13.16 -4.86
N ILE A 44 3.21 13.51 -6.08
CA ILE A 44 3.11 12.62 -7.25
C ILE A 44 4.50 12.05 -7.55
N THR A 45 4.64 10.74 -7.48
CA THR A 45 5.88 10.01 -7.70
C THR A 45 5.75 9.14 -8.95
N GLY A 46 6.69 9.27 -9.89
CA GLY A 46 6.70 8.44 -11.09
C GLY A 46 7.26 9.14 -12.34
N PRO A 47 7.03 8.56 -13.53
CA PRO A 47 6.28 7.31 -13.73
C PRO A 47 7.01 6.09 -13.15
N LEU A 48 6.28 5.00 -12.90
CA LEU A 48 6.91 3.69 -12.70
C LEU A 48 7.54 3.24 -14.02
N ASP A 49 8.73 2.66 -13.94
CA ASP A 49 9.29 1.88 -15.03
C ASP A 49 8.51 0.56 -15.10
N ILE A 50 7.58 0.49 -16.04
CA ILE A 50 6.71 -0.68 -16.27
C ILE A 50 7.39 -1.66 -17.24
N ASP A 51 8.23 -1.13 -18.13
CA ASP A 51 8.82 -1.90 -19.22
C ASP A 51 9.77 -2.98 -18.70
N ARG A 52 10.41 -2.75 -17.54
CA ARG A 52 11.19 -3.77 -16.82
C ARG A 52 10.43 -5.06 -16.48
N PHE A 53 9.09 -5.03 -16.47
CA PHE A 53 8.26 -6.20 -16.16
C PHE A 53 7.71 -6.92 -17.39
N ARG A 54 7.98 -6.43 -18.61
CA ARG A 54 7.42 -7.02 -19.85
C ARG A 54 7.99 -8.38 -20.23
N THR A 55 9.12 -8.76 -19.65
CA THR A 55 9.70 -10.09 -19.83
C THR A 55 8.95 -11.17 -19.06
N LEU A 56 8.12 -10.78 -18.08
CA LEU A 56 7.31 -11.69 -17.29
C LEU A 56 6.02 -12.07 -18.03
N PRO A 57 5.45 -13.25 -17.74
CA PRO A 57 4.07 -13.55 -18.12
C PRO A 57 3.13 -12.43 -17.66
N ARG A 58 2.15 -12.05 -18.49
CA ARG A 58 1.28 -10.89 -18.24
C ARG A 58 0.68 -10.85 -16.83
N HIS A 59 0.22 -12.00 -16.31
CA HIS A 59 -0.35 -12.08 -14.96
C HIS A 59 0.68 -11.73 -13.87
N GLU A 60 1.91 -12.22 -14.01
CA GLU A 60 3.01 -11.94 -13.09
C GLU A 60 3.49 -10.50 -13.23
N ALA A 61 3.56 -9.96 -14.46
CA ALA A 61 3.87 -8.56 -14.71
C ALA A 61 2.89 -7.63 -13.97
N ILE A 62 1.58 -7.86 -14.10
CA ILE A 62 0.55 -7.06 -13.42
C ILE A 62 0.69 -7.15 -11.90
N ALA A 63 0.99 -8.33 -11.34
CA ALA A 63 1.22 -8.50 -9.92
C ALA A 63 2.48 -7.75 -9.45
N ALA A 64 3.58 -7.83 -10.20
CA ALA A 64 4.83 -7.15 -9.89
C ALA A 64 4.72 -5.62 -9.99
N ILE A 65 4.05 -5.10 -11.03
CA ILE A 65 3.73 -3.67 -11.15
C ILE A 65 2.84 -3.23 -9.99
N THR A 66 1.88 -4.08 -9.60
CA THR A 66 1.01 -3.80 -8.46
C THR A 66 1.82 -3.66 -7.19
N GLN A 67 2.71 -4.59 -6.91
CA GLN A 67 3.59 -4.51 -5.74
C GLN A 67 4.47 -3.25 -5.80
N ALA A 68 5.10 -2.97 -6.95
CA ALA A 68 6.00 -1.83 -7.09
C ALA A 68 5.33 -0.48 -6.84
N TRP A 69 4.07 -0.29 -7.23
CA TRP A 69 3.37 0.97 -6.93
C TRP A 69 2.91 1.02 -5.48
N VAL A 70 2.54 -0.12 -4.88
CA VAL A 70 2.19 -0.23 -3.46
C VAL A 70 3.39 0.09 -2.58
N ASP A 71 4.59 -0.38 -2.92
CA ASP A 71 5.81 -0.07 -2.16
C ASP A 71 6.09 1.44 -2.13
N ARG A 72 5.91 2.12 -3.28
CA ARG A 72 6.06 3.59 -3.34
C ARG A 72 4.94 4.33 -2.59
N TRP A 73 3.74 3.78 -2.61
CA TRP A 73 2.60 4.35 -1.88
C TRP A 73 2.81 4.20 -0.37
N ALA A 74 3.21 3.01 0.09
CA ALA A 74 3.44 2.67 1.48
C ALA A 74 4.47 3.59 2.15
N ALA A 75 5.57 3.95 1.45
CA ALA A 75 6.52 4.92 1.97
C ALA A 75 5.88 6.28 2.33
N GLY A 76 4.90 6.74 1.56
CA GLY A 76 4.18 7.98 1.88
C GLY A 76 3.15 7.83 3.00
N VAL A 77 2.64 6.61 3.22
CA VAL A 77 1.82 6.27 4.39
C VAL A 77 2.68 6.21 5.64
N GLU A 78 3.89 5.65 5.56
CA GLU A 78 4.86 5.62 6.67
C GLU A 78 5.33 7.02 7.09
N ASP A 79 5.49 7.95 6.14
CA ASP A 79 5.83 9.34 6.42
C ASP A 79 4.69 10.10 7.15
N HIS A 80 3.43 9.74 6.89
CA HIS A 80 2.23 10.42 7.40
C HIS A 80 1.11 9.44 7.80
N PRO A 81 1.37 8.55 8.78
CA PRO A 81 0.44 7.48 9.14
C PRO A 81 -0.88 8.00 9.71
N GLU A 82 -0.86 9.16 10.37
CA GLU A 82 -2.06 9.79 10.96
C GLU A 82 -3.10 10.23 9.93
N ASP A 83 -2.70 10.42 8.67
CA ASP A 83 -3.60 10.83 7.58
C ASP A 83 -4.07 9.63 6.74
N TRP A 84 -3.66 8.41 7.11
CA TRP A 84 -4.16 7.18 6.50
C TRP A 84 -5.47 6.73 7.16
N HIS A 85 -6.57 7.23 6.61
CA HIS A 85 -7.93 7.01 7.12
C HIS A 85 -8.50 5.62 6.77
N MET A 86 -7.72 4.54 6.99
CA MET A 86 -8.17 3.17 6.79
C MET A 86 -8.66 2.56 8.11
N LEU A 87 -9.96 2.70 8.35
CA LEU A 87 -10.66 2.11 9.51
C LEU A 87 -11.18 0.69 9.24
N GLN A 88 -10.97 0.17 8.02
CA GLN A 88 -11.41 -1.16 7.61
C GLN A 88 -10.26 -2.18 7.74
N PRO A 89 -10.54 -3.45 8.05
CA PRO A 89 -9.56 -4.53 7.94
C PRO A 89 -9.06 -4.67 6.50
N ILE A 90 -7.75 -4.64 6.31
CA ILE A 90 -7.13 -4.73 4.97
C ILE A 90 -6.11 -5.86 4.83
N PHE A 91 -5.62 -6.39 5.94
CA PHE A 91 -4.72 -7.52 5.98
C PHE A 91 -5.53 -8.82 6.06
N LEU A 92 -4.98 -9.91 5.53
CA LEU A 92 -5.71 -11.18 5.46
C LEU A 92 -5.89 -11.80 6.84
N GLU A 93 -4.94 -11.52 7.72
CA GLU A 93 -4.85 -11.95 9.11
C GLU A 93 -5.98 -11.37 9.97
N ASP A 94 -6.46 -10.17 9.60
CA ASP A 94 -7.55 -9.48 10.30
C ASP A 94 -8.95 -9.95 9.84
N LEU A 95 -9.02 -10.80 8.79
CA LEU A 95 -10.29 -11.25 8.24
C LEU A 95 -10.84 -12.46 9.01
N ASP A 96 -12.12 -12.38 9.38
CA ASP A 96 -12.89 -13.54 9.82
C ASP A 96 -13.24 -14.41 8.60
N LEU A 97 -12.37 -15.39 8.32
CA LEU A 97 -12.48 -16.26 7.16
C LEU A 97 -13.72 -17.16 7.21
N ASP A 98 -14.30 -17.41 8.39
CA ASP A 98 -15.51 -18.22 8.53
C ASP A 98 -16.77 -17.44 8.15
N ARG A 99 -16.69 -16.11 8.06
CA ARG A 99 -17.75 -15.24 7.56
C ARG A 99 -17.76 -15.06 6.04
N LEU A 100 -16.73 -15.54 5.34
CA LEU A 100 -16.68 -15.48 3.87
C LEU A 100 -17.72 -16.43 3.26
N ARG A 101 -18.43 -15.95 2.24
CA ARG A 101 -19.46 -16.72 1.52
C ARG A 101 -19.08 -16.83 0.05
N ASP A 102 -19.48 -17.93 -0.57
CA ASP A 102 -19.30 -18.19 -2.01
C ASP A 102 -17.83 -18.17 -2.48
N VAL A 103 -16.89 -18.49 -1.58
CA VAL A 103 -15.46 -18.60 -1.91
C VAL A 103 -15.14 -20.03 -2.33
N PRO A 104 -14.54 -20.27 -3.51
CA PRO A 104 -14.07 -21.58 -3.91
C PRO A 104 -13.10 -22.20 -2.90
N ALA A 105 -13.20 -23.51 -2.67
CA ALA A 105 -12.45 -24.20 -1.61
C ALA A 105 -10.92 -24.08 -1.79
N ASP A 106 -10.43 -24.09 -3.03
CA ASP A 106 -9.02 -23.90 -3.37
C ASP A 106 -8.53 -22.49 -3.04
N VAL A 107 -9.38 -21.48 -3.26
CA VAL A 107 -9.07 -20.09 -2.91
C VAL A 107 -9.05 -19.91 -1.40
N LEU A 108 -10.03 -20.48 -0.68
CA LEU A 108 -10.09 -20.41 0.77
C LEU A 108 -8.86 -21.07 1.41
N ALA A 109 -8.41 -22.21 0.89
CA ALA A 109 -7.20 -22.89 1.34
C ALA A 109 -5.95 -22.00 1.16
N ARG A 110 -5.81 -21.34 0.01
CA ARG A 110 -4.68 -20.42 -0.26
C ARG A 110 -4.71 -19.16 0.60
N VAL A 111 -5.90 -18.63 0.89
CA VAL A 111 -6.05 -17.46 1.77
C VAL A 111 -5.67 -17.83 3.21
N ARG A 112 -6.14 -19.00 3.69
CA ARG A 112 -5.75 -19.53 5.02
C ARG A 112 -4.24 -19.74 5.13
N ASP A 113 -3.62 -20.34 4.11
CA ASP A 113 -2.16 -20.53 4.06
C ASP A 113 -1.40 -19.19 4.13
N LYS A 114 -1.84 -18.18 3.39
CA LYS A 114 -1.23 -16.84 3.44
C LYS A 114 -1.42 -16.14 4.78
N ALA A 115 -2.62 -16.21 5.35
CA ALA A 115 -2.90 -15.61 6.65
C ALA A 115 -2.06 -16.24 7.78
N LEU A 116 -1.90 -17.57 7.76
CA LEU A 116 -1.10 -18.29 8.76
C LEU A 116 0.42 -18.16 8.55
N GLY A 117 0.87 -17.96 7.30
CA GLY A 117 2.29 -17.82 6.96
C GLY A 117 2.90 -16.45 7.30
N SER A 118 2.07 -15.43 7.55
CA SER A 118 2.51 -14.06 7.89
C SER A 118 2.94 -13.94 9.36
N ASP A 119 2.41 -14.78 10.25
CA ASP A 119 2.74 -14.82 11.68
C ASP A 119 4.22 -15.15 11.97
N ALA A 120 4.95 -15.74 11.02
CA ALA A 120 6.37 -16.07 11.18
C ALA A 120 7.30 -14.84 11.16
N CYS A 121 6.83 -13.67 10.71
CA CYS A 121 7.63 -12.44 10.65
C CYS A 121 7.43 -11.51 11.87
N ALA A 122 6.42 -11.77 12.70
CA ALA A 122 6.10 -10.93 13.87
C ALA A 122 7.04 -11.13 15.08
N ASP A 123 7.89 -12.16 15.07
CA ASP A 123 8.73 -12.55 16.21
C ASP A 123 10.10 -11.85 16.28
N CYS A 124 10.30 -10.74 15.52
CA CYS A 124 11.55 -9.99 15.54
C CYS A 124 11.62 -8.88 16.62
N ASP A 125 10.51 -8.51 17.28
CA ASP A 125 10.47 -7.37 18.22
C ASP A 125 10.44 -7.77 19.71
N THR A 126 11.27 -8.74 20.13
CA THR A 126 11.42 -9.07 21.57
C THR A 126 12.86 -9.29 22.06
N ARG A 127 13.89 -8.91 21.29
CA ARG A 127 15.28 -8.96 21.76
C ARG A 127 16.04 -7.64 21.61
N GLU A 128 15.59 -6.58 22.26
CA GLU A 128 16.47 -5.43 22.58
C GLU A 128 15.95 -4.54 23.73
N ARG A 129 15.39 -5.16 24.77
CA ARG A 129 15.19 -4.53 26.09
C ARG A 129 15.76 -5.41 27.19
N SER A 130 17.08 -5.60 27.19
CA SER A 130 17.80 -6.16 28.35
C SER A 130 19.32 -5.97 28.28
N VAL A 131 19.80 -4.72 28.21
CA VAL A 131 21.04 -4.35 28.91
C VAL A 131 20.86 -2.96 29.49
N GLY A 132 20.59 -2.90 30.79
CA GLY A 132 20.88 -1.76 31.62
C GLY A 132 22.14 -2.05 32.43
N ALA A 133 23.07 -1.10 32.44
CA ALA A 133 24.00 -0.78 33.53
C ALA A 133 24.67 0.56 33.21
#